data_AF-A0A1M5L0I3-F1
#
_entry.id   AF-A0A1M5L0I3-F1
#
_cell.length_a   1.000
_cell.length_b   1.000
_cell.length_c   1.000
_cell.angle_alpha   90.00
_cell.angle_beta   90.00
_cell.angle_gamma   90.00
#
_symmetry.space_group_name_H-M   'P 1'
#
loop_
_entity.id
_entity.type
_entity.pdbx_description
1 polymer ?
#
loop_
_entity_poly.entity_id
_entity_poly.type
_entity_poly.pdbx_seq_one_letter_code
_entity_poly.pdbx_strand_id
1 'polypeptide(L)'
;MIGFFEHQYLSYKKNHIKNLLALAKADGHMHPKEEALLYKIAKRYGLKDRQVRELSETEERFEVNVPDNHNDKMNLLYDLILMVYADEVVDQHEIEFCEDAVTRFGMKKELVGWLLQEFERGTPPPPEEWEEIKREAKANFVL
;
A
#
# COMPACT_ATOMS: atom_id res chain seq x y z
N MET A 1 28.64 3.62 13.35
CA MET A 1 27.63 4.40 12.62
C MET A 1 26.39 3.53 12.39
N ILE A 2 25.74 3.08 13.49
CA ILE A 2 24.67 2.06 13.46
C ILE A 2 23.27 2.72 13.43
N GLY A 3 23.12 3.93 13.98
CA GLY A 3 21.82 4.61 14.06
C GLY A 3 21.25 5.17 12.74
N PHE A 4 22.06 5.34 11.69
CA PHE A 4 21.57 5.92 10.43
C PHE A 4 20.66 4.95 9.66
N PHE A 5 21.06 3.67 9.56
CA PHE A 5 20.28 2.64 8.88
C PHE A 5 18.98 2.28 9.63
N GLU A 6 19.03 2.24 10.96
CA GLU A 6 17.83 1.99 11.78
C GLU A 6 16.79 3.10 11.62
N HIS A 7 17.23 4.36 11.54
CA HIS A 7 16.35 5.51 11.36
C HIS A 7 15.68 5.50 9.97
N GLN A 8 16.43 5.22 8.90
CA GLN A 8 15.89 5.12 7.55
C GLN A 8 14.86 3.99 7.42
N TYR A 9 15.14 2.82 8.00
CA TYR A 9 14.23 1.68 7.95
C TYR A 9 12.95 1.94 8.76
N LEU A 10 13.04 2.62 9.90
CA LEU A 10 11.88 3.01 10.69
C LEU A 10 11.01 4.05 9.96
N SER A 11 11.63 5.02 9.28
CA SER A 11 10.93 6.02 8.47
C SER A 11 10.15 5.37 7.33
N TYR A 12 10.80 4.46 6.58
CA TYR A 12 10.17 3.71 5.51
C TYR A 12 8.91 2.97 5.97
N LYS A 13 9.00 2.22 7.07
CA LYS A 13 7.85 1.48 7.64
C LYS A 13 6.70 2.39 8.02
N LYS A 14 7.01 3.53 8.66
CA LYS A 14 5.98 4.49 9.06
C LYS A 14 5.29 5.09 7.83
N ASN A 15 6.05 5.48 6.82
CA ASN A 15 5.52 6.03 5.57
C ASN A 15 4.64 5.01 4.83
N HIS A 16 5.04 3.74 4.81
CA HIS A 16 4.24 2.65 4.26
C HIS A 16 2.87 2.56 4.94
N ILE A 17 2.84 2.52 6.28
CA ILE A 17 1.57 2.47 7.03
C ILE A 17 0.77 3.77 6.90
N LYS A 18 1.42 4.94 6.81
CA LYS A 18 0.72 6.21 6.54
C LYS A 18 -0.04 6.17 5.23
N ASN A 19 0.52 5.56 4.19
CA ASN A 19 -0.15 5.43 2.90
C ASN A 19 -1.36 4.48 2.96
N LEU A 20 -1.30 3.41 3.76
CA LEU A 20 -2.45 2.53 3.98
C LEU A 20 -3.55 3.23 4.80
N LEU A 21 -3.16 4.00 5.81
CA LEU A 21 -4.08 4.86 6.58
C LEU A 21 -4.73 5.93 5.71
N ALA A 22 -4.01 6.45 4.72
CA ALA A 22 -4.52 7.41 3.75
C ALA A 22 -5.64 6.83 2.90
N LEU A 23 -5.43 5.62 2.37
CA LEU A 23 -6.43 4.88 1.60
C LEU A 23 -7.67 4.60 2.46
N ALA A 24 -7.48 4.00 3.64
CA ALA A 24 -8.57 3.64 4.56
C ALA A 24 -9.35 4.84 5.15
N LYS A 25 -8.90 6.07 4.88
CA LYS A 25 -9.57 7.32 5.26
C LYS A 25 -10.00 8.15 4.06
N ALA A 26 -9.75 7.68 2.83
CA ALA A 26 -10.03 8.44 1.61
C ALA A 26 -11.53 8.70 1.42
N ASP A 27 -12.36 7.73 1.79
CA ASP A 27 -13.83 7.78 1.75
C ASP A 27 -14.47 8.26 3.09
N GLY A 28 -13.64 8.46 4.11
CA GLY A 28 -14.04 8.87 5.46
C GLY A 28 -14.60 7.75 6.35
N HIS A 29 -14.62 6.49 5.91
CA HIS A 29 -15.20 5.36 6.65
C HIS A 29 -14.30 4.12 6.65
N MET A 30 -13.46 4.00 7.68
CA MET A 30 -12.67 2.78 7.87
C MET A 30 -13.51 1.64 8.45
N HIS A 31 -13.62 0.53 7.71
CA HIS A 31 -14.35 -0.67 8.13
C HIS A 31 -13.50 -1.52 9.12
N PRO A 32 -14.11 -2.21 10.10
CA PRO A 32 -13.36 -3.03 11.08
C PRO A 32 -12.47 -4.12 10.46
N LYS A 33 -12.84 -4.65 9.28
CA LYS A 33 -12.03 -5.64 8.55
C LYS A 33 -10.73 -5.01 8.00
N GLU A 34 -10.83 -3.81 7.42
CA GLU A 34 -9.68 -3.05 6.96
C GLU A 34 -8.76 -2.65 8.12
N GLU A 35 -9.34 -2.20 9.24
CA GLU A 35 -8.57 -1.87 10.44
C GLU A 35 -7.78 -3.09 10.93
N ALA A 36 -8.43 -4.25 11.05
CA ALA A 36 -7.78 -5.48 11.45
C ALA A 36 -6.62 -5.87 10.49
N LEU A 37 -6.83 -5.69 9.18
CA LEU A 37 -5.79 -5.94 8.18
C LEU A 37 -4.64 -4.94 8.29
N LEU A 38 -4.92 -3.65 8.45
CA LEU A 38 -3.91 -2.60 8.64
C LEU A 38 -2.98 -2.93 9.82
N TYR A 39 -3.55 -3.31 10.98
CA TYR A 39 -2.74 -3.72 12.14
C TYR A 39 -1.94 -5.00 11.85
N LYS A 40 -2.47 -5.94 11.07
CA LYS A 40 -1.76 -7.15 10.65
C LYS A 40 -0.57 -6.83 9.76
N ILE A 41 -0.74 -5.93 8.78
CA ILE A 41 0.35 -5.46 7.91
C ILE A 41 1.37 -4.70 8.76
N ALA A 42 0.94 -3.75 9.61
CA ALA A 42 1.84 -3.02 10.50
C ALA A 42 2.70 -3.94 11.38
N LYS A 43 2.11 -5.01 11.95
CA LYS A 43 2.85 -6.04 12.70
C LYS A 43 3.87 -6.77 11.84
N ARG A 44 3.53 -7.10 10.58
CA ARG A 44 4.45 -7.72 9.61
C ARG A 44 5.67 -6.83 9.33
N TYR A 45 5.46 -5.53 9.27
CA TYR A 45 6.53 -4.53 9.14
C TYR A 45 7.26 -4.25 10.48
N GLY A 46 6.83 -4.85 11.59
CA GLY A 46 7.45 -4.71 12.91
C GLY A 46 7.07 -3.44 13.66
N LEU A 47 5.92 -2.84 13.34
CA LEU A 47 5.33 -1.73 14.08
C LEU A 47 4.39 -2.24 15.17
N LYS A 48 4.38 -1.54 16.31
CA LYS A 48 3.47 -1.83 17.43
C LYS A 48 2.14 -1.10 17.24
N ASP A 49 1.07 -1.65 17.80
CA ASP A 49 -0.28 -1.06 17.75
C ASP A 49 -0.32 0.39 18.24
N ARG A 50 0.49 0.74 19.25
CA ARG A 50 0.63 2.14 19.72
C ARG A 50 1.16 3.07 18.64
N GLN A 51 2.12 2.62 17.83
CA GLN A 51 2.70 3.43 16.75
C GLN A 51 1.69 3.61 15.62
N VAL A 52 0.88 2.59 15.32
CA VAL A 52 -0.19 2.70 14.32
C VAL A 52 -1.24 3.72 14.76
N ARG A 53 -1.63 3.70 16.04
CA ARG A 53 -2.52 4.71 16.63
C ARG A 53 -1.95 6.12 16.58
N GLU A 54 -0.69 6.30 16.96
CA GLU A 54 -0.01 7.60 16.85
C GLU A 54 -0.02 8.13 15.40
N LEU A 55 0.15 7.24 14.42
CA LEU A 55 0.08 7.60 12.99
C LEU A 55 -1.35 7.92 12.54
N SER A 56 -2.37 7.23 13.06
CA SER A 56 -3.76 7.47 12.70
C SER A 56 -4.32 8.76 13.30
N GLU A 57 -3.77 9.21 14.44
CA GLU A 57 -4.11 10.48 15.10
C GLU A 57 -3.44 11.70 14.44
N THR A 58 -2.44 11.47 13.57
CA THR A 58 -1.74 12.57 12.89
C THR A 58 -2.63 13.15 11.80
N GLU A 59 -3.08 14.40 11.94
CA GLU A 59 -3.87 15.17 10.96
C GLU A 59 -3.06 15.65 9.74
N GLU A 60 -1.86 15.11 9.50
CA GLU A 60 -1.16 15.42 8.25
C GLU A 60 -2.09 15.06 7.10
N ARG A 61 -2.32 16.03 6.20
CA ARG A 61 -2.98 15.75 4.92
C ARG A 61 -2.30 14.54 4.36
N PHE A 62 -3.06 13.47 4.15
CA PHE A 62 -2.57 12.17 3.77
C PHE A 62 -1.94 12.25 2.37
N GLU A 63 -0.72 12.76 2.30
CA GLU A 63 0.08 12.79 1.10
C GLU A 63 0.68 11.40 0.91
N VAL A 64 0.41 10.79 -0.24
CA VAL A 64 0.99 9.50 -0.62
C VAL A 64 2.52 9.67 -0.65
N ASN A 65 3.19 9.01 0.29
CA ASN A 65 4.64 8.94 0.37
C ASN A 65 5.14 7.97 -0.70
N VAL A 66 5.82 8.47 -1.72
CA VAL A 66 6.34 7.66 -2.82
C VAL A 66 7.63 6.95 -2.38
N PRO A 67 7.71 5.61 -2.44
CA PRO A 67 8.94 4.89 -2.16
C PRO A 67 10.03 5.15 -3.22
N ASP A 68 11.30 4.99 -2.82
CA ASP A 68 12.45 5.33 -3.68
C ASP A 68 12.67 4.34 -4.83
N ASN A 69 12.40 3.05 -4.62
CA ASN A 69 12.67 2.00 -5.61
C ASN A 69 11.40 1.31 -6.12
N HIS A 70 11.51 0.69 -7.30
CA HIS A 70 10.39 -0.01 -7.96
C HIS A 70 9.79 -1.12 -7.10
N ASN A 71 10.63 -1.90 -6.41
CA ASN A 71 10.16 -3.01 -5.61
C ASN A 71 9.30 -2.54 -4.43
N ASP A 72 9.71 -1.46 -3.77
CA ASP A 72 8.97 -0.86 -2.66
C ASP A 72 7.69 -0.18 -3.13
N LYS A 73 7.71 0.49 -4.30
CA LYS A 73 6.50 1.01 -4.96
C LYS A 73 5.48 -0.10 -5.22
N MET A 74 5.94 -1.23 -5.77
CA MET A 74 5.09 -2.39 -6.01
C MET A 74 4.59 -3.00 -4.69
N ASN A 75 5.47 -3.18 -3.69
CA ASN A 75 5.06 -3.74 -2.39
C ASN A 75 4.01 -2.85 -1.70
N LEU A 76 4.15 -1.53 -1.80
CA LEU A 76 3.13 -0.60 -1.32
C LEU A 76 1.82 -0.74 -2.09
N LEU A 77 1.88 -0.82 -3.42
CA LEU A 77 0.70 -1.03 -4.25
C LEU A 77 -0.01 -2.35 -3.93
N TYR A 78 0.74 -3.42 -3.69
CA TYR A 78 0.20 -4.70 -3.24
C TYR A 78 -0.58 -4.56 -1.93
N ASP A 79 -0.01 -3.89 -0.92
CA ASP A 79 -0.68 -3.71 0.36
C ASP A 79 -1.87 -2.75 0.26
N LEU A 80 -1.83 -1.75 -0.64
CA LEU A 80 -2.98 -0.89 -0.95
C LEU A 80 -4.12 -1.72 -1.54
N ILE A 81 -3.87 -2.50 -2.60
CA ILE A 81 -4.88 -3.36 -3.22
C ILE A 81 -5.40 -4.41 -2.22
N LEU A 82 -4.54 -4.93 -1.34
CA LEU A 82 -4.94 -5.85 -0.28
C LEU A 82 -5.94 -5.21 0.69
N MET A 83 -5.77 -3.92 1.01
CA MET A 83 -6.71 -3.16 1.83
C MET A 83 -8.06 -2.98 1.14
N VAL A 84 -8.06 -2.65 -0.15
CA VAL A 84 -9.28 -2.53 -0.97
C VAL A 84 -10.11 -3.83 -1.02
N TYR A 85 -9.46 -4.99 -0.95
CA TYR A 85 -10.15 -6.28 -0.88
C TYR A 85 -10.48 -6.75 0.55
N ALA A 86 -10.12 -5.99 1.58
CA ALA A 86 -10.18 -6.46 2.95
C ALA A 86 -11.62 -6.64 3.46
N ASP A 87 -12.54 -5.79 3.03
CA ASP A 87 -13.93 -5.83 3.45
C ASP A 87 -14.88 -6.56 2.47
N GLU A 88 -14.34 -7.02 1.33
CA GLU A 88 -15.02 -7.64 0.18
C GLU A 88 -15.86 -6.66 -0.66
N VAL A 89 -15.70 -5.34 -0.44
CA VAL A 89 -16.40 -4.28 -1.17
C VAL A 89 -15.37 -3.33 -1.75
N VAL A 90 -15.11 -3.45 -3.05
CA VAL A 90 -14.23 -2.52 -3.76
C VAL A 90 -14.99 -1.24 -4.07
N ASP A 91 -14.63 -0.11 -3.46
CA ASP A 91 -15.21 1.20 -3.78
C ASP A 91 -14.42 1.90 -4.91
N GLN A 92 -15.12 2.69 -5.72
CA GLN A 92 -14.52 3.50 -6.77
C GLN A 92 -13.51 4.52 -6.21
N HIS A 93 -13.74 5.10 -5.03
CA HIS A 93 -12.83 6.07 -4.40
C HIS A 93 -11.49 5.43 -4.02
N GLU A 94 -11.50 4.16 -3.63
CA GLU A 94 -10.29 3.40 -3.29
C GLU A 94 -9.46 3.07 -4.53
N ILE A 95 -10.14 2.69 -5.63
CA ILE A 95 -9.50 2.48 -6.93
C ILE A 95 -8.86 3.80 -7.41
N GLU A 96 -9.60 4.91 -7.35
CA GLU A 96 -9.10 6.24 -7.74
C GLU A 96 -7.87 6.64 -6.89
N PHE A 97 -7.90 6.36 -5.59
CA PHE A 97 -6.75 6.58 -4.72
C PHE A 97 -5.53 5.76 -5.17
N CYS A 98 -5.72 4.47 -5.50
CA CYS A 98 -4.65 3.61 -6.00
C CYS A 98 -4.09 4.12 -7.34
N GLU A 99 -4.95 4.57 -8.27
CA GLU A 99 -4.53 5.13 -9.56
C GLU A 99 -3.70 6.42 -9.39
N ASP A 100 -4.12 7.28 -8.46
CA ASP A 100 -3.41 8.50 -8.14
C ASP A 100 -2.06 8.21 -7.47
N ALA A 101 -1.99 7.22 -6.59
CA ALA A 101 -0.74 6.73 -6.02
C ALA A 101 0.22 6.22 -7.10
N VAL A 102 -0.26 5.37 -8.01
CA VAL A 102 0.52 4.82 -9.14
C VAL A 102 1.01 5.92 -10.08
N THR A 103 0.18 6.94 -10.33
CA THR A 103 0.58 8.10 -11.13
C THR A 103 1.73 8.86 -10.46
N ARG A 104 1.67 9.07 -9.13
CA ARG A 104 2.77 9.67 -8.36
C ARG A 104 4.03 8.81 -8.35
N PHE A 105 3.88 7.49 -8.48
CA PHE A 105 5.01 6.57 -8.58
C PHE A 105 5.73 6.64 -9.94
N GLY A 106 5.16 7.33 -10.93
CA GLY A 106 5.66 7.39 -12.30
C GLY A 106 5.28 6.15 -13.11
N MET A 107 4.10 5.58 -12.83
CA MET A 107 3.57 4.40 -13.50
C MET A 107 2.20 4.71 -14.12
N LYS A 108 1.81 3.90 -15.10
CA LYS A 108 0.54 3.97 -15.83
C LYS A 108 -0.63 3.55 -14.94
N LYS A 109 -1.75 4.28 -14.98
CA LYS A 109 -2.96 4.00 -14.18
C LYS A 109 -3.54 2.61 -14.45
N GLU A 110 -3.37 2.13 -15.69
CA GLU A 110 -3.78 0.81 -16.16
C GLU A 110 -3.17 -0.33 -15.32
N LEU A 111 -2.06 -0.09 -14.62
CA LEU A 111 -1.46 -1.04 -13.69
C LEU A 111 -2.43 -1.44 -12.57
N VAL A 112 -3.24 -0.49 -12.07
CA VAL A 112 -4.20 -0.76 -10.99
C VAL A 112 -5.28 -1.72 -11.49
N GLY A 113 -5.90 -1.41 -12.63
CA GLY A 113 -6.92 -2.28 -13.22
C GLY A 113 -6.40 -3.68 -13.54
N TRP A 114 -5.17 -3.77 -14.05
CA TRP A 114 -4.51 -5.07 -14.28
C TRP A 114 -4.27 -5.84 -12.98
N LEU A 115 -3.75 -5.18 -11.92
CA LEU A 115 -3.54 -5.82 -10.62
C LEU A 115 -4.85 -6.26 -9.96
N LEU A 116 -5.92 -5.47 -10.08
CA LEU A 116 -7.24 -5.85 -9.56
C LEU A 116 -7.70 -7.16 -10.21
N GLN A 117 -7.56 -7.30 -11.53
CA GLN A 117 -7.90 -8.53 -12.25
C GLN A 117 -7.03 -9.72 -11.82
N GLU A 118 -5.74 -9.51 -11.58
CA GLU A 118 -4.86 -10.57 -11.07
C GLU A 118 -5.27 -11.02 -9.66
N PHE A 119 -5.70 -10.10 -8.79
CA PHE A 119 -6.11 -10.41 -7.41
C PHE A 119 -7.49 -11.09 -7.34
N GLU A 120 -8.44 -10.72 -8.20
CA GLU A 120 -9.76 -11.37 -8.29
C GLU A 120 -9.67 -12.87 -8.60
N ARG A 121 -8.64 -13.30 -9.34
CA ARG A 121 -8.51 -14.68 -9.79
C ARG A 121 -8.07 -15.65 -8.70
N GLY A 122 -7.60 -15.21 -7.53
CA GLY A 122 -6.98 -16.15 -6.60
C GLY A 122 -6.72 -15.74 -5.16
N THR A 123 -7.21 -14.61 -4.63
CA THR A 123 -6.66 -14.01 -3.39
C THR A 123 -5.16 -13.68 -3.55
N PRO A 124 -4.50 -12.97 -2.63
CA PRO A 124 -3.24 -12.29 -2.94
C PRO A 124 -2.17 -13.26 -3.48
N PRO A 125 -1.47 -12.89 -4.58
CA PRO A 125 -0.57 -13.81 -5.26
C PRO A 125 0.53 -14.32 -4.32
N PRO A 126 0.88 -15.62 -4.37
CA PRO A 126 2.00 -16.16 -3.62
C PRO A 126 3.30 -15.43 -3.99
N PRO A 127 4.33 -15.45 -3.13
CA PRO A 127 5.57 -14.70 -3.34
C PRO A 127 6.25 -14.96 -4.70
N GLU A 128 6.13 -16.17 -5.25
CA GLU A 128 6.71 -16.53 -6.55
C GLU A 128 6.00 -15.82 -7.72
N GLU A 129 4.68 -15.76 -7.69
CA GLU A 129 3.87 -15.03 -8.68
C GLU A 129 4.08 -13.52 -8.53
N TRP A 130 4.28 -13.04 -7.30
CA TRP A 130 4.48 -11.62 -7.04
C TRP A 130 5.75 -11.05 -7.68
N GLU A 131 6.85 -11.81 -7.70
CA GLU A 131 8.09 -11.37 -8.36
C GLU A 131 7.93 -11.30 -9.89
N GLU A 132 7.14 -12.20 -10.48
CA GLU A 132 6.79 -12.13 -11.89
C GLU A 132 5.92 -10.89 -12.19
N ILE A 133 4.91 -10.66 -11.37
CA ILE A 133 4.03 -9.48 -11.47
C ILE A 133 4.84 -8.18 -11.40
N LYS A 134 5.84 -8.08 -10.51
CA LYS A 134 6.74 -6.91 -10.46
C LYS A 134 7.51 -6.70 -11.75
N ARG A 135 7.97 -7.80 -12.37
CA ARG A 135 8.74 -7.77 -13.62
C ARG A 135 7.87 -7.32 -14.79
N GLU A 136 6.66 -7.87 -14.90
CA GLU A 136 5.69 -7.48 -15.92
C GLU A 136 5.22 -6.04 -15.75
N ALA A 137 4.96 -5.63 -14.50
CA ALA A 137 4.63 -4.25 -14.15
C ALA A 137 5.73 -3.28 -14.63
N LYS A 138 7.00 -3.64 -14.38
CA LYS A 138 8.15 -2.84 -14.80
C LYS A 138 8.27 -2.72 -16.32
N ALA A 139 7.99 -3.79 -17.05
CA ALA A 139 8.15 -3.84 -18.50
C ALA A 139 7.04 -3.09 -19.25
N ASN A 140 5.81 -3.13 -18.75
CA ASN A 140 4.63 -2.68 -19.48
C ASN A 140 4.04 -1.35 -18.96
N PHE A 141 4.24 -1.03 -17.68
CA PHE A 141 3.51 0.04 -16.99
C PHE A 141 4.38 1.14 -16.40
N VAL A 142 5.71 1.02 -16.41
CA VAL A 142 6.60 2.13 -16.05
C VAL A 142 6.65 3.14 -17.20
N LEU A 143 6.61 4.43 -16.86
CA LEU A 143 6.69 5.55 -17.80
C LEU A 143 8.13 5.89 -18.19
#